data_AF-A0A957NY07-F1
#
_entry.id   AF-A0A957NY07-F1
#
_cell.length_a   1.000
_cell.length_b   1.000
_cell.length_c   1.000
_cell.angle_alpha   90.00
_cell.angle_beta   90.00
_cell.angle_gamma   90.00
#
_symmetry.space_group_name_H-M   'P 1'
#
loop_
_entity.id
_entity.type
_entity.pdbx_description
1 polymer ?
#
loop_
_entity_poly.entity_id
_entity_poly.type
_entity_poly.pdbx_seq_one_letter_code
_entity_poly.pdbx_strand_id
1 'polypeptide(L)'
;GPNSQECLGLMLDTPNLYCLMGNHDAWFAYGLPTPQPPWMSDGEVAHHQWLRQSVSESYRAGVADWSYHLEMKLEEVSLAFVHYGLTRTGRDFVPIIRQPNVEQLDHMFEQHHTDLVFYGHHHPFSDVQGKSRYINPGSLGCHTAPLARYAIVTIDGDRYTVVHHAAAYDDVPLFQDFEERQTPEREFIYKIFFGGRFPRW
;
A
#
# COMPACT_ATOMS: atom_id res chain seq x y z
N GLY A 1 -1.73 -11.68 0.56
CA GLY A 1 -2.50 -12.32 -0.53
C GLY A 1 -1.83 -13.64 -0.90
N PRO A 2 -2.42 -14.46 -1.79
CA PRO A 2 -1.93 -15.81 -2.10
C PRO A 2 -0.58 -15.84 -2.84
N ASN A 3 -0.26 -14.77 -3.59
CA ASN A 3 0.92 -14.68 -4.47
C ASN A 3 1.99 -13.70 -3.97
N SER A 4 2.13 -13.52 -2.66
CA SER A 4 3.06 -12.51 -2.10
C SER A 4 4.53 -12.78 -2.45
N GLN A 5 4.94 -14.05 -2.59
CA GLN A 5 6.29 -14.40 -3.00
C GLN A 5 6.55 -13.94 -4.45
N GLU A 6 5.63 -14.23 -5.35
CA GLU A 6 5.69 -13.87 -6.77
C GLU A 6 5.67 -12.34 -6.94
N CYS A 7 4.82 -11.63 -6.19
CA CYS A 7 4.81 -10.16 -6.18
C CYS A 7 6.14 -9.58 -5.70
N LEU A 8 6.73 -10.11 -4.61
CA LEU A 8 8.02 -9.64 -4.10
C LEU A 8 9.15 -9.92 -5.10
N GLY A 9 9.17 -11.09 -5.73
CA GLY A 9 10.14 -11.41 -6.79
C GLY A 9 10.06 -10.40 -7.93
N LEU A 10 8.85 -10.17 -8.47
CA LEU A 10 8.65 -9.19 -9.54
C LEU A 10 9.07 -7.78 -9.14
N MET A 11 8.71 -7.33 -7.92
CA MET A 11 9.06 -5.98 -7.45
C MET A 11 10.58 -5.82 -7.31
N LEU A 12 11.26 -6.78 -6.69
CA LEU A 12 12.70 -6.70 -6.44
C LEU A 12 13.53 -6.86 -7.72
N ASP A 13 13.02 -7.56 -8.73
CA ASP A 13 13.66 -7.71 -10.04
C ASP A 13 13.35 -6.54 -11.00
N THR A 14 12.41 -5.66 -10.67
CA THR A 14 12.04 -4.52 -11.51
C THR A 14 13.04 -3.36 -11.32
N PRO A 15 13.79 -2.98 -12.37
CA PRO A 15 14.75 -1.89 -12.26
C PRO A 15 14.05 -0.55 -12.03
N ASN A 16 14.67 0.31 -11.22
CA ASN A 16 14.15 1.64 -10.86
C ASN A 16 12.79 1.61 -10.14
N LEU A 17 12.45 0.50 -9.49
CA LEU A 17 11.33 0.44 -8.55
C LEU A 17 11.83 0.74 -7.12
N TYR A 18 11.15 1.67 -6.45
CA TYR A 18 11.40 1.98 -5.05
C TYR A 18 10.21 1.49 -4.23
N CYS A 19 10.45 0.50 -3.37
CA CYS A 19 9.44 0.00 -2.44
C CYS A 19 9.51 0.77 -1.12
N LEU A 20 8.34 1.10 -0.57
CA LEU A 20 8.21 1.75 0.72
C LEU A 20 7.54 0.82 1.72
N MET A 21 7.95 0.94 2.98
CA MET A 21 7.38 0.18 4.07
C MET A 21 5.93 0.59 4.33
N GLY A 22 4.98 -0.33 4.18
CA GLY A 22 3.63 -0.22 4.71
C GLY A 22 3.46 -0.93 6.06
N ASN A 23 2.26 -0.84 6.65
CA ASN A 23 1.98 -1.48 7.94
C ASN A 23 2.02 -3.02 7.84
N HIS A 24 1.45 -3.61 6.79
CA HIS A 24 1.49 -5.06 6.59
C HIS A 24 2.91 -5.55 6.24
N ASP A 25 3.71 -4.73 5.53
CA ASP A 25 5.11 -5.03 5.24
C ASP A 25 5.97 -5.02 6.51
N ALA A 26 5.73 -4.05 7.41
CA ALA A 26 6.42 -3.98 8.70
C ALA A 26 6.10 -5.21 9.57
N TRP A 27 4.84 -5.64 9.61
CA TRP A 27 4.44 -6.87 10.30
C TRP A 27 5.03 -8.12 9.66
N PHE A 28 5.13 -8.15 8.32
CA PHE A 28 5.79 -9.24 7.61
C PHE A 28 7.29 -9.30 7.91
N ALA A 29 7.99 -8.16 7.93
CA ALA A 29 9.42 -8.06 8.18
C ALA A 29 9.77 -8.36 9.64
N TYR A 30 9.14 -7.65 10.58
CA TYR A 30 9.54 -7.63 11.99
C TYR A 30 8.65 -8.47 12.92
N GLY A 31 7.50 -8.94 12.43
CA GLY A 31 6.54 -9.72 13.20
C GLY A 31 5.36 -8.89 13.68
N LEU A 32 4.34 -9.60 14.19
CA LEU A 32 3.12 -8.98 14.71
C LEU A 32 3.35 -8.38 16.10
N PRO A 33 2.59 -7.34 16.49
CA PRO A 33 2.61 -6.82 17.85
C PRO A 33 2.29 -7.92 18.87
N THR A 34 3.04 -7.95 19.98
CA THR A 34 2.83 -8.89 21.09
C THR A 34 2.68 -8.11 22.40
N PRO A 35 1.57 -8.26 23.14
CA PRO A 35 0.44 -9.17 22.87
C PRO A 35 -0.38 -8.77 21.63
N GLN A 36 -1.15 -9.73 21.09
CA GLN A 36 -2.09 -9.48 19.99
C GLN A 36 -3.00 -8.29 20.34
N PRO A 37 -3.07 -7.25 19.49
CA PRO A 37 -3.93 -6.11 19.76
C PRO A 37 -5.41 -6.49 19.71
N PRO A 38 -6.28 -5.85 20.52
CA PRO A 38 -7.71 -6.19 20.57
C PRO A 38 -8.49 -5.92 19.28
N TRP A 39 -7.92 -5.11 18.38
CA TRP A 39 -8.49 -4.79 17.08
C TRP A 39 -8.06 -5.77 15.97
N MET A 40 -7.06 -6.62 16.23
CA MET A 40 -6.58 -7.62 15.27
C MET A 40 -7.27 -8.96 15.56
N SER A 41 -7.96 -9.49 14.56
CA SER A 41 -8.66 -10.78 14.70
C SER A 41 -7.69 -11.96 14.70
N ASP A 42 -8.10 -13.09 15.27
CA ASP A 42 -7.30 -14.33 15.26
C ASP A 42 -7.02 -14.82 13.83
N GLY A 43 -7.96 -14.61 12.91
CA GLY A 43 -7.73 -14.99 11.52
C GLY A 43 -6.81 -14.03 10.78
N GLU A 44 -6.78 -12.73 11.11
CA GLU A 44 -5.76 -11.81 10.59
C GLU A 44 -4.36 -12.21 11.09
N VAL A 45 -4.24 -12.61 12.36
CA VAL A 45 -3.01 -13.20 12.90
C VAL A 45 -2.62 -14.45 12.11
N ALA A 46 -3.56 -15.37 11.88
CA ALA A 46 -3.32 -16.59 11.11
C ALA A 46 -2.88 -16.28 9.68
N HIS A 47 -3.49 -15.28 9.02
CA HIS A 47 -3.09 -14.83 7.69
C HIS A 47 -1.64 -14.34 7.66
N HIS A 48 -1.26 -13.49 8.62
CA HIS A 48 0.11 -12.98 8.71
C HIS A 48 1.14 -14.06 9.03
N GLN A 49 0.80 -15.02 9.89
CA GLN A 49 1.66 -16.17 10.18
C GLN A 49 1.83 -17.07 8.95
N TRP A 50 0.74 -17.40 8.26
CA TRP A 50 0.76 -18.15 7.01
C TRP A 50 1.59 -17.45 5.93
N LEU A 51 1.42 -16.14 5.76
CA LEU A 51 2.19 -15.33 4.81
C LEU A 51 3.69 -15.41 5.12
N ARG A 52 4.06 -15.24 6.39
CA ARG A 52 5.46 -15.28 6.83
C ARG A 52 6.11 -16.65 6.65
N GLN A 53 5.33 -17.73 6.69
CA GLN A 53 5.81 -19.10 6.42
C GLN A 53 5.87 -19.41 4.92
N SER A 54 4.99 -18.80 4.12
CA SER A 54 4.86 -19.08 2.69
C SER A 54 5.81 -18.28 1.80
N VAL A 55 6.46 -17.24 2.34
CA VAL A 55 7.42 -16.39 1.62
C VAL A 55 8.84 -16.64 2.13
N SER A 56 9.80 -16.70 1.21
CA SER A 56 11.20 -16.94 1.55
C SER A 56 11.78 -15.92 2.55
N GLU A 57 12.68 -16.40 3.40
CA GLU A 57 13.40 -15.58 4.38
C GLU A 57 14.24 -14.47 3.73
N SER A 58 14.82 -14.72 2.54
CA SER A 58 15.59 -13.72 1.81
C SER A 58 14.73 -12.53 1.38
N TYR A 59 13.49 -12.77 0.94
CA TYR A 59 12.57 -11.67 0.63
C TYR A 59 12.17 -10.91 1.88
N ARG A 60 11.96 -11.61 3.00
CA ARG A 60 11.65 -10.96 4.28
C ARG A 60 12.77 -10.05 4.77
N ALA A 61 14.02 -10.48 4.63
CA ALA A 61 15.19 -9.66 4.92
C ALA A 61 15.24 -8.41 4.01
N GLY A 62 14.98 -8.56 2.71
CA GLY A 62 14.93 -7.43 1.78
C GLY A 62 13.82 -6.41 2.10
N VAL A 63 12.64 -6.87 2.52
CA VAL A 63 11.56 -5.97 2.97
C VAL A 63 11.97 -5.19 4.22
N ALA A 64 12.74 -5.80 5.13
CA ALA A 64 13.20 -5.14 6.35
C ALA A 64 14.11 -3.93 6.10
N ASP A 65 14.64 -3.77 4.89
CA ASP A 65 15.47 -2.65 4.47
C ASP A 65 14.68 -1.51 3.80
N TRP A 66 13.36 -1.66 3.58
CA TRP A 66 12.55 -0.63 2.93
C TRP A 66 12.41 0.63 3.80
N SER A 67 12.56 1.79 3.16
CA SER A 67 12.33 3.08 3.80
C SER A 67 10.84 3.31 4.06
N TYR A 68 10.50 4.00 5.15
CA TYR A 68 9.12 4.38 5.46
C TYR A 68 8.62 5.58 4.64
N HIS A 69 9.55 6.37 4.10
CA HIS A 69 9.28 7.45 3.18
C HIS A 69 10.44 7.60 2.20
N LEU A 70 10.17 8.24 1.07
CA LEU A 70 11.17 8.69 0.10
C LEU A 70 10.83 10.11 -0.28
N GLU A 71 11.80 11.01 -0.14
CA GLU A 71 11.72 12.35 -0.71
C GLU A 71 12.72 12.46 -1.84
N MET A 72 12.30 13.07 -2.94
CA MET A 72 13.16 13.32 -4.08
C MET A 72 12.79 14.61 -4.78
N LYS A 73 13.78 15.24 -5.42
CA LYS A 73 13.57 16.37 -6.30
C LYS A 73 13.82 15.91 -7.73
N LEU A 74 12.83 16.06 -8.59
CA LEU A 74 12.92 15.81 -10.02
C LEU A 74 12.76 17.16 -10.72
N GLU A 75 13.83 17.61 -11.39
CA GLU A 75 13.93 18.96 -11.94
C GLU A 75 13.65 20.01 -10.85
N GLU A 76 12.68 20.90 -11.00
CA GLU A 76 12.33 21.88 -9.96
C GLU A 76 11.15 21.45 -9.07
N VAL A 77 10.62 20.23 -9.26
CA VAL A 77 9.48 19.70 -8.51
C VAL A 77 9.95 18.74 -7.41
N SER A 78 9.48 18.98 -6.19
CA SER A 78 9.75 18.18 -5.01
C SER A 78 8.60 17.20 -4.73
N LEU A 79 8.95 15.94 -4.46
CA LEU A 79 8.01 14.85 -4.26
C LEU A 79 8.33 14.12 -2.95
N ALA A 80 7.28 13.80 -2.18
CA ALA A 80 7.34 12.86 -1.09
C ALA A 80 6.46 11.64 -1.39
N PHE A 81 6.94 10.46 -1.02
CA PHE A 81 6.22 9.20 -1.09
C PHE A 81 6.23 8.58 0.30
N VAL A 82 5.06 8.24 0.82
CA VAL A 82 4.90 7.66 2.15
C VAL A 82 3.66 6.77 2.18
N HIS A 83 3.67 5.61 2.86
CA HIS A 83 2.47 4.77 2.90
C HIS A 83 1.27 5.47 3.54
N TYR A 84 1.51 6.21 4.63
CA TYR A 84 0.53 7.06 5.31
C TYR A 84 1.22 8.04 6.27
N GLY A 85 0.49 8.94 6.94
CA GLY A 85 1.07 9.82 7.96
C GLY A 85 1.83 9.03 9.03
N LEU A 86 3.09 9.37 9.27
CA LEU A 86 3.95 8.68 10.24
C LEU A 86 3.77 9.28 11.64
N THR A 87 3.91 8.44 12.66
CA THR A 87 4.07 8.93 14.04
C THR A 87 5.48 9.51 14.22
N ARG A 88 5.71 10.15 15.37
CA ARG A 88 7.02 10.74 15.73
C ARG A 88 8.18 9.73 15.75
N THR A 89 7.91 8.43 15.83
CA THR A 89 8.97 7.40 15.73
C THR A 89 9.50 7.24 14.31
N GLY A 90 8.73 7.69 13.31
CA GLY A 90 9.01 7.51 11.89
C GLY A 90 8.84 6.06 11.39
N ARG A 91 8.36 5.14 12.24
CA ARG A 91 8.26 3.71 11.95
C ARG A 91 6.88 3.09 12.18
N ASP A 92 5.92 3.93 12.57
CA ASP A 92 4.51 3.58 12.74
C ASP A 92 3.64 4.65 12.08
N PHE A 93 2.38 4.31 11.82
CA PHE A 93 1.42 5.19 11.15
C PHE A 93 0.40 5.77 12.13
N VAL A 94 -0.04 7.00 11.89
CA VAL A 94 -1.15 7.62 12.62
C VAL A 94 -2.47 6.92 12.27
N PRO A 95 -3.51 6.99 13.13
CA PRO A 95 -4.81 6.39 12.83
C PRO A 95 -5.43 6.90 11.52
N ILE A 96 -6.18 6.01 10.83
CA ILE A 96 -6.88 6.36 9.59
C ILE A 96 -7.94 7.43 9.85
N ILE A 97 -7.91 8.49 9.04
CA ILE A 97 -9.00 9.45 8.90
C ILE A 97 -9.73 9.07 7.61
N ARG A 98 -10.97 8.57 7.71
CA ARG A 98 -11.66 7.98 6.55
C ARG A 98 -11.96 8.97 5.43
N GLN A 99 -12.24 10.22 5.79
CA GLN A 99 -12.56 11.31 4.86
C GLN A 99 -11.86 12.57 5.38
N PRO A 100 -10.53 12.67 5.20
CA PRO A 100 -9.79 13.80 5.72
C PRO A 100 -10.14 15.06 4.93
N ASN A 101 -10.30 16.18 5.63
CA ASN A 101 -10.30 17.49 4.98
C ASN A 101 -8.87 17.98 4.73
N VAL A 102 -8.73 19.13 4.06
CA VAL A 102 -7.41 19.70 3.70
C VAL A 102 -6.56 19.96 4.94
N GLU A 103 -7.14 20.52 6.01
CA GLU A 103 -6.40 20.85 7.23
C GLU A 103 -5.86 19.60 7.93
N GLN A 104 -6.61 18.50 7.90
CA GLN A 104 -6.17 17.21 8.42
C GLN A 104 -5.06 16.60 7.56
N LEU A 105 -5.11 16.75 6.23
CA LEU A 105 -4.02 16.32 5.34
C LEU A 105 -2.76 17.15 5.56
N ASP A 106 -2.89 18.47 5.65
CA ASP A 106 -1.81 19.41 5.95
C ASP A 106 -1.10 19.05 7.25
N HIS A 107 -1.85 18.69 8.29
CA HIS A 107 -1.29 18.26 9.57
C HIS A 107 -0.68 16.86 9.50
N MET A 108 -1.36 15.91 8.86
CA MET A 108 -0.90 14.52 8.74
C MET A 108 0.45 14.40 8.01
N PHE A 109 0.70 15.30 7.05
CA PHE A 109 1.91 15.31 6.23
C PHE A 109 2.79 16.54 6.50
N GLU A 110 2.65 17.18 7.68
CA GLU A 110 3.33 18.45 8.00
C GLU A 110 4.87 18.37 7.97
N GLN A 111 5.41 17.17 8.13
CA GLN A 111 6.86 16.91 8.04
C GLN A 111 7.40 16.96 6.60
N HIS A 112 6.54 16.86 5.59
CA HIS A 112 6.91 16.85 4.18
C HIS A 112 6.68 18.24 3.58
N HIS A 113 7.76 18.98 3.33
CA HIS A 113 7.70 20.28 2.69
C HIS A 113 7.97 20.14 1.20
N THR A 114 7.02 19.54 0.47
CA THR A 114 7.16 19.19 -0.95
C THR A 114 5.96 19.66 -1.78
N ASP A 115 6.10 19.74 -3.10
CA ASP A 115 5.02 20.11 -4.02
C ASP A 115 3.94 19.03 -4.09
N LEU A 116 4.36 17.76 -4.09
CA LEU A 116 3.52 16.59 -4.23
C LEU A 116 3.79 15.59 -3.12
N VAL A 117 2.72 15.09 -2.47
CA VAL A 117 2.80 14.00 -1.50
C VAL A 117 1.94 12.83 -2.00
N PHE A 118 2.59 11.73 -2.34
CA PHE A 118 1.93 10.47 -2.71
C PHE A 118 1.76 9.59 -1.48
N TYR A 119 0.53 9.17 -1.22
CA TYR A 119 0.17 8.33 -0.07
C TYR A 119 -0.81 7.21 -0.41
N GLY A 120 -0.99 6.27 0.51
CA GLY A 120 -1.87 5.12 0.34
C GLY A 120 -2.57 4.73 1.65
N HIS A 121 -2.40 3.47 2.05
CA HIS A 121 -2.95 2.84 3.26
C HIS A 121 -4.47 2.70 3.30
N HIS A 122 -5.20 3.80 3.28
CA HIS A 122 -6.64 3.78 3.08
C HIS A 122 -6.87 3.74 1.56
N HIS A 123 -7.45 2.67 1.02
CA HIS A 123 -7.49 2.43 -0.43
C HIS A 123 -8.42 3.31 -1.31
N PRO A 124 -9.28 4.26 -0.85
CA PRO A 124 -10.01 5.10 -1.80
C PRO A 124 -9.10 6.08 -2.54
N PHE A 125 -9.55 6.49 -3.73
CA PHE A 125 -8.89 7.55 -4.50
C PHE A 125 -9.04 8.90 -3.79
N SER A 126 -7.99 9.73 -3.82
CA SER A 126 -8.00 11.12 -3.37
C SER A 126 -6.97 11.93 -4.14
N ASP A 127 -7.32 13.14 -4.56
CA ASP A 127 -6.39 14.11 -5.16
C ASP A 127 -6.85 15.50 -4.75
N VAL A 128 -6.15 16.09 -3.78
CA VAL A 128 -6.59 17.29 -3.08
C VAL A 128 -5.43 18.27 -2.95
N GLN A 129 -5.69 19.54 -3.27
CA GLN A 129 -4.73 20.61 -3.05
C GLN A 129 -4.83 21.14 -1.62
N GLY A 130 -3.72 21.08 -0.87
CA GLY A 130 -3.49 21.81 0.38
C GLY A 130 -2.17 22.59 0.30
N LYS A 131 -1.36 22.54 1.37
CA LYS A 131 0.02 23.07 1.31
C LYS A 131 0.88 22.35 0.28
N SER A 132 0.69 21.03 0.20
CA SER A 132 1.13 20.18 -0.90
C SER A 132 -0.09 19.67 -1.66
N ARG A 133 0.10 19.16 -2.88
CA ARG A 133 -0.94 18.35 -3.52
C ARG A 133 -0.84 16.92 -2.99
N TYR A 134 -1.88 16.48 -2.28
CA TYR A 134 -1.96 15.16 -1.65
C TYR A 134 -2.66 14.18 -2.59
N ILE A 135 -1.96 13.12 -2.99
CA ILE A 135 -2.44 12.16 -3.98
C ILE A 135 -2.42 10.76 -3.40
N ASN A 136 -3.61 10.16 -3.32
CA ASN A 136 -3.79 8.73 -3.14
C ASN A 136 -4.37 8.15 -4.43
N PRO A 137 -3.58 7.40 -5.21
CA PRO A 137 -4.04 6.82 -6.48
C PRO A 137 -5.11 5.74 -6.26
N GLY A 138 -5.32 5.31 -5.01
CA GLY A 138 -6.06 4.12 -4.65
C GLY A 138 -5.16 2.90 -4.54
N SER A 139 -5.75 1.72 -4.65
CA SER A 139 -5.01 0.47 -4.55
C SER A 139 -4.78 -0.16 -5.92
N LEU A 140 -3.56 -0.68 -6.11
CA LEU A 140 -3.17 -1.48 -7.26
C LEU A 140 -3.82 -2.88 -7.25
N GLY A 141 -4.03 -3.47 -6.05
CA GLY A 141 -4.45 -4.87 -5.90
C GLY A 141 -5.68 -5.12 -5.03
N CYS A 142 -6.24 -4.11 -4.37
CA CYS A 142 -7.40 -4.24 -3.49
C CYS A 142 -8.51 -3.26 -3.92
N HIS A 143 -9.40 -3.71 -4.79
CA HIS A 143 -10.51 -2.91 -5.28
C HIS A 143 -11.76 -3.76 -5.56
N THR A 144 -12.93 -3.12 -5.50
CA THR A 144 -14.22 -3.79 -5.69
C THR A 144 -14.44 -4.28 -7.13
N ALA A 145 -13.64 -3.80 -8.07
CA ALA A 145 -13.54 -4.28 -9.44
C ALA A 145 -12.09 -4.65 -9.76
N PRO A 146 -11.83 -5.51 -10.76
CA PRO A 146 -10.48 -5.89 -11.18
C PRO A 146 -9.81 -4.77 -11.98
N LEU A 147 -9.55 -3.66 -11.29
CA LEU A 147 -8.89 -2.47 -11.81
C LEU A 147 -7.67 -2.18 -10.92
N ALA A 148 -6.50 -2.22 -11.53
CA ALA A 148 -5.25 -1.80 -10.92
C ALA A 148 -5.13 -0.28 -11.06
N ARG A 149 -5.27 0.45 -9.94
CA ARG A 149 -5.25 1.92 -9.94
C ARG A 149 -3.87 2.45 -9.58
N TYR A 150 -3.43 3.44 -10.34
CA TYR A 150 -2.12 4.08 -10.20
C TYR A 150 -2.16 5.50 -10.78
N ALA A 151 -1.13 6.29 -10.51
CA ALA A 151 -0.96 7.62 -11.08
C ALA A 151 0.37 7.72 -11.83
N ILE A 152 0.39 8.53 -12.88
CA ILE A 152 1.59 8.92 -13.60
C ILE A 152 1.79 10.43 -13.41
N VAL A 153 2.99 10.83 -13.01
CA VAL A 153 3.41 12.22 -12.96
C VAL A 153 4.39 12.47 -14.09
N THR A 154 4.15 13.50 -14.88
CA THR A 154 5.09 14.01 -15.88
C THR A 154 5.57 15.37 -15.43
N ILE A 155 6.88 15.59 -15.38
CA ILE A 155 7.54 16.82 -14.92
C ILE A 155 8.28 17.44 -16.11
N ASP A 156 8.18 18.76 -16.25
CA ASP A 156 8.84 19.59 -17.26
C ASP A 156 9.18 20.98 -16.67
N GLY A 157 10.44 21.13 -16.26
CA GLY A 157 10.99 22.24 -15.48
C GLY A 157 10.37 22.32 -14.08
N ASP A 158 9.64 23.41 -13.86
CA ASP A 158 8.90 23.72 -12.65
C ASP A 158 7.41 23.33 -12.74
N ARG A 159 7.01 22.70 -13.85
CA ARG A 159 5.63 22.28 -14.09
C ARG A 159 5.51 20.77 -13.99
N TYR A 160 4.32 20.32 -13.60
CA TYR A 160 3.98 18.91 -13.61
C TYR A 160 2.52 18.68 -14.02
N THR A 161 2.26 17.50 -14.54
CA THR A 161 0.91 16.98 -14.80
C THR A 161 0.75 15.64 -14.10
N VAL A 162 -0.39 15.43 -13.46
CA VAL A 162 -0.76 14.16 -12.83
C VAL A 162 -1.92 13.56 -13.59
N VAL A 163 -1.77 12.32 -14.05
CA VAL A 163 -2.81 11.55 -14.72
C VAL A 163 -3.10 10.29 -13.91
N HIS A 164 -4.37 10.07 -13.60
CA HIS A 164 -4.82 8.90 -12.86
C HIS A 164 -5.29 7.82 -13.82
N HIS A 165 -4.84 6.59 -13.60
CA HIS A 165 -5.11 5.45 -14.47
C HIS A 165 -5.76 4.30 -13.69
N ALA A 166 -6.48 3.48 -14.44
CA ALA A 166 -7.03 2.21 -13.98
C ALA A 166 -6.86 1.18 -15.10
N ALA A 167 -6.03 0.17 -14.87
CA ALA A 167 -5.82 -0.93 -15.82
C ALA A 167 -6.70 -2.12 -15.44
N ALA A 168 -7.52 -2.60 -16.37
CA ALA A 168 -8.30 -3.81 -16.15
C ALA A 168 -7.41 -5.05 -16.19
N TYR A 169 -7.71 -6.03 -15.34
CA TYR A 169 -7.04 -7.34 -15.33
C TYR A 169 -8.05 -8.47 -15.17
N ASP A 170 -7.63 -9.70 -15.49
CA ASP A 170 -8.39 -10.90 -15.15
C ASP A 170 -8.00 -11.35 -13.74
N ASP A 171 -8.98 -11.38 -12.83
CA ASP A 171 -8.76 -11.78 -11.45
C ASP A 171 -9.27 -13.18 -11.13
N VAL A 172 -9.75 -13.93 -12.12
CA VAL A 172 -10.09 -15.34 -11.96
C VAL A 172 -8.90 -16.14 -11.40
N PRO A 173 -7.66 -16.01 -11.92
CA PRO A 173 -6.51 -16.73 -11.37
C PRO A 173 -6.21 -16.37 -9.90
N LEU A 174 -6.40 -15.10 -9.52
CA LEU A 174 -6.20 -14.65 -8.14
C LEU A 174 -7.16 -15.37 -7.18
N PHE A 175 -8.44 -15.47 -7.54
CA PHE A 175 -9.42 -16.19 -6.73
C PHE A 175 -9.14 -17.69 -6.67
N GLN A 176 -8.71 -18.30 -7.77
CA GLN A 176 -8.27 -19.70 -7.78
C GLN A 176 -7.11 -19.92 -6.80
N ASP A 177 -6.09 -19.06 -6.86
CA ASP A 177 -4.95 -19.09 -5.96
C ASP A 177 -5.33 -18.93 -4.48
N PHE A 178 -6.31 -18.07 -4.17
CA PHE A 178 -6.82 -17.94 -2.80
C PHE A 178 -7.38 -19.27 -2.27
N GLU A 179 -8.16 -19.99 -3.08
CA GLU A 179 -8.73 -21.28 -2.72
C GLU A 179 -7.69 -22.42 -2.72
N GLU A 180 -6.90 -22.56 -3.79
CA GLU A 180 -5.94 -23.67 -3.94
C GLU A 180 -4.90 -23.65 -2.82
N ARG A 181 -4.44 -22.46 -2.43
CA ARG A 181 -3.48 -22.27 -1.34
C ARG A 181 -4.13 -22.26 0.04
N GLN A 182 -5.45 -22.42 0.12
CA GLN A 182 -6.25 -22.37 1.35
C GLN A 182 -5.90 -21.14 2.21
N THR A 183 -5.80 -19.98 1.56
CA THR A 183 -5.36 -18.74 2.20
C THR A 183 -6.25 -18.43 3.42
N PRO A 184 -5.67 -18.21 4.61
CA PRO A 184 -6.46 -17.84 5.78
C PRO A 184 -7.20 -16.53 5.55
N GLU A 185 -8.41 -16.43 6.09
CA GLU A 185 -9.30 -15.26 5.96
C GLU A 185 -9.72 -14.90 4.53
N ARG A 186 -9.58 -15.80 3.54
CA ARG A 186 -9.94 -15.49 2.15
C ARG A 186 -11.38 -14.98 1.98
N GLU A 187 -12.36 -15.52 2.70
CA GLU A 187 -13.74 -15.01 2.64
C GLU A 187 -13.88 -13.58 3.19
N PHE A 188 -13.18 -13.26 4.28
CA PHE A 188 -13.14 -11.89 4.81
C PHE A 188 -12.44 -10.95 3.83
N ILE A 189 -11.33 -11.40 3.24
CA ILE A 189 -10.59 -10.66 2.22
C ILE A 189 -11.48 -10.38 1.00
N TYR A 190 -12.27 -11.35 0.54
CA TYR A 190 -13.24 -11.15 -0.55
C TYR A 190 -14.24 -10.04 -0.21
N LYS A 191 -14.79 -10.05 1.01
CA LYS A 191 -15.76 -9.05 1.49
C LYS A 191 -15.15 -7.65 1.57
N ILE A 192 -13.96 -7.53 2.16
CA ILE A 192 -13.38 -6.23 2.50
C ILE A 192 -12.59 -5.62 1.33
N PHE A 193 -11.80 -6.42 0.62
CA PHE A 193 -10.88 -5.91 -0.40
C PHE A 193 -11.37 -6.08 -1.83
N PHE A 194 -12.30 -7.02 -2.07
CA PHE A 194 -12.81 -7.34 -3.41
C PHE A 194 -14.31 -7.10 -3.58
N GLY A 195 -14.91 -6.28 -2.71
CA GLY A 195 -16.31 -5.85 -2.83
C GLY A 195 -17.33 -6.98 -2.64
N GLY A 196 -16.98 -8.02 -1.89
CA GLY A 196 -17.85 -9.19 -1.70
C GLY A 196 -17.97 -10.06 -2.95
N ARG A 197 -17.03 -9.96 -3.89
CA ARG A 197 -16.94 -10.88 -5.03
C ARG A 197 -16.36 -12.19 -4.54
N PHE A 198 -17.19 -13.21 -4.54
CA PHE A 198 -16.77 -14.59 -4.30
C PHE A 198 -16.51 -15.26 -5.63
N PRO A 199 -15.63 -16.27 -5.63
CA PRO A 199 -15.46 -17.08 -6.81
C PRO A 199 -16.78 -17.75 -7.23
N ARG A 200 -17.01 -17.82 -8.54
CA ARG A 200 -18.17 -18.48 -9.13
C ARG A 200 -17.66 -19.51 -10.14
N TRP A 201 -17.35 -20.70 -9.65
CA TRP A 201 -17.06 -21.87 -10.48
C TRP A 201 -18.32 -22.72 -10.66
#